data_AF-A0A1Z5KZ16-F1
#
_entry.id   AF-A0A1Z5KZ16-F1
#
_cell.length_a   1.000
_cell.length_b   1.000
_cell.length_c   1.000
_cell.angle_alpha   90.00
_cell.angle_beta   90.00
_cell.angle_gamma   90.00
#
_symmetry.space_group_name_H-M   'P 1'
#
loop_
_entity.id
_entity.type
_entity.pdbx_description
1 polymer ?
#
loop_
_entity_poly.entity_id
_entity_poly.type
_entity_poly.pdbx_seq_one_letter_code
_entity_poly.pdbx_strand_id
1 'polypeptide(L)'
;MPHLNASLFQVFFPAVIRVVLVLKPVGFLQKALSEVSNKLFKEDFTFRLVMCSTLEELHEYIDPGQLTQDLGGIIPYDNDQWIEERLAIEKFSGSL
;
A
#
# COMPACT_ATOMS: atom_id res chain seq x y z
N MET A 1 7.50 -3.65 -24.81
CA MET A 1 7.02 -3.82 -23.42
C MET A 1 7.56 -2.64 -22.63
N PRO A 2 6.74 -1.64 -22.27
CA PRO A 2 7.25 -0.50 -21.52
C PRO A 2 7.64 -0.99 -20.12
N HIS A 3 8.87 -0.67 -19.74
CA HIS A 3 9.38 -0.87 -18.39
C HIS A 3 8.51 -0.03 -17.45
N LEU A 4 7.91 -0.65 -16.44
CA LEU A 4 7.12 0.03 -15.42
C LEU A 4 8.09 0.89 -14.61
N ASN A 5 8.36 2.11 -15.06
CA ASN A 5 9.34 2.97 -14.41
C ASN A 5 8.79 3.35 -13.03
N ALA A 6 9.53 3.04 -11.98
CA ALA A 6 9.33 3.49 -10.60
C ALA A 6 8.86 4.95 -10.47
N SER A 7 9.31 5.81 -11.38
CA SER A 7 8.91 7.22 -11.49
C SER A 7 7.39 7.43 -11.64
N LEU A 8 6.64 6.47 -12.19
CA LEU A 8 5.19 6.63 -12.43
C LEU A 8 4.40 6.79 -11.12
N PHE A 9 4.78 6.11 -10.03
CA PHE A 9 4.07 6.23 -8.76
C PHE A 9 4.08 7.66 -8.21
N GLN A 10 5.15 8.42 -8.44
CA GLN A 10 5.22 9.84 -8.05
C GLN A 10 4.42 10.77 -8.96
N VAL A 11 4.13 10.38 -10.21
CA VAL A 11 3.33 11.20 -11.13
C VAL A 11 1.85 11.19 -10.75
N PHE A 12 1.37 10.11 -10.11
CA PHE A 12 -0.03 9.95 -9.73
C PHE A 12 -0.34 10.34 -8.28
N PHE A 13 0.68 10.44 -7.42
CA PHE A 13 0.51 10.89 -6.05
C PHE A 13 0.92 12.36 -5.93
N PRO A 14 0.04 13.26 -5.46
CA PRO A 14 0.37 14.68 -5.28
C PRO A 14 1.38 14.92 -4.15
N ALA A 15 1.80 13.87 -3.43
CA ALA A 15 2.70 13.93 -2.29
C ALA A 15 3.85 12.92 -2.42
N VAL A 16 4.96 13.21 -1.74
CA VAL A 16 6.14 12.34 -1.72
C VAL A 16 5.84 11.06 -0.96
N ILE A 17 5.93 9.92 -1.64
CA ILE A 17 5.88 8.60 -1.03
C ILE A 17 7.18 8.39 -0.24
N ARG A 18 7.09 8.16 1.08
CA ARG A 18 8.27 7.92 1.94
C ARG A 18 8.55 6.44 2.16
N VAL A 19 7.49 5.66 2.37
CA VAL A 19 7.57 4.22 2.66
C VAL A 19 6.44 3.48 1.96
N VAL A 20 6.73 2.28 1.48
CA VAL A 20 5.76 1.33 0.95
C VAL A 20 5.92 0.03 1.75
N LEU A 21 4.86 -0.38 2.44
CA LEU A 21 4.79 -1.62 3.21
C LEU A 21 4.03 -2.66 2.37
N VAL A 22 4.63 -3.82 2.15
CA VAL A 22 4.03 -4.92 1.37
C VAL A 22 3.94 -6.15 2.25
N LEU A 23 2.72 -6.55 2.59
CA LEU A 23 2.47 -7.82 3.27
C LEU A 23 2.55 -8.96 2.24
N LYS A 24 3.47 -9.90 2.44
CA LYS A 24 3.63 -11.06 1.57
C LYS A 24 2.41 -11.97 1.73
N PRO A 25 1.71 -12.34 0.65
CA PRO A 25 0.66 -13.34 0.74
C PRO A 25 1.25 -14.71 1.02
N VAL A 26 0.47 -15.52 1.71
CA VAL A 26 0.81 -16.89 2.08
C VAL A 26 0.49 -17.88 0.94
N GLY A 27 1.31 -18.92 0.80
CA GLY A 27 1.04 -20.04 -0.12
C GLY A 27 1.49 -19.81 -1.57
N PHE A 28 0.68 -20.26 -2.54
CA PHE A 28 1.07 -20.36 -3.95
C PHE A 28 1.49 -19.03 -4.60
N LEU A 29 0.98 -17.91 -4.10
CA LEU A 29 1.31 -16.56 -4.58
C LEU A 29 2.69 -16.07 -4.11
N GLN A 30 3.28 -16.69 -3.08
CA GLN A 30 4.57 -16.31 -2.54
C GLN A 30 5.68 -16.44 -3.60
N LYS A 31 5.63 -17.48 -4.45
CA LYS A 31 6.61 -17.69 -5.51
C LYS A 31 6.54 -16.60 -6.58
N ALA A 32 5.34 -16.31 -7.09
CA ALA A 32 5.13 -15.25 -8.08
C ALA A 32 5.55 -13.88 -7.54
N LEU A 33 5.25 -13.58 -6.27
CA LEU A 33 5.67 -12.32 -5.67
C LEU A 33 7.14 -12.25 -5.32
N SER A 34 7.81 -13.37 -5.04
CA SER A 34 9.26 -13.38 -4.89
C SER A 34 9.95 -12.97 -6.19
N GLU A 35 9.43 -13.38 -7.35
CA GLU A 35 9.97 -12.99 -8.66
C GLU A 35 9.72 -11.50 -8.96
N VAL A 36 8.56 -10.97 -8.59
CA VAL A 36 8.22 -9.54 -8.72
C VAL A 36 9.04 -8.70 -7.74
N SER A 37 9.16 -9.13 -6.50
CA SER A 37 9.95 -8.48 -5.45
C SER A 37 11.42 -8.38 -5.86
N ASN A 38 12.00 -9.45 -6.40
CA ASN A 38 13.37 -9.43 -6.95
C ASN A 38 13.54 -8.47 -8.14
N LYS A 39 12.48 -8.20 -8.91
CA LYS A 39 12.51 -7.18 -9.97
C LYS A 39 12.36 -5.77 -9.40
N LEU A 40 11.45 -5.57 -8.44
CA LEU A 40 11.27 -4.30 -7.72
C LEU A 40 12.57 -3.90 -7.00
N PHE A 41 13.19 -4.79 -6.22
CA PHE A 41 14.43 -4.49 -5.51
C PHE A 41 15.62 -4.15 -6.42
N LYS A 42 15.54 -4.42 -7.73
CA LYS A 42 16.55 -4.01 -8.71
C LYS A 42 16.32 -2.60 -9.26
N GLU A 43 15.18 -1.98 -8.95
CA GLU A 43 14.88 -0.60 -9.30
C GLU A 43 15.25 0.33 -8.13
N ASP A 44 15.93 1.43 -8.45
CA ASP A 44 16.26 2.48 -7.48
C ASP A 44 15.01 3.33 -7.20
N PHE A 45 14.18 2.87 -6.27
CA PHE A 45 13.04 3.66 -5.78
C PHE A 45 13.50 4.84 -4.92
N THR A 46 12.83 5.97 -5.06
CA THR A 46 13.01 7.16 -4.21
C THR A 46 12.39 6.99 -2.82
N PHE A 47 11.68 5.88 -2.58
CA PHE A 47 11.00 5.55 -1.33
C PHE A 47 11.57 4.27 -0.72
N ARG A 48 11.39 4.11 0.59
CA ARG A 48 11.76 2.87 1.29
C ARG A 48 10.71 1.79 1.03
N LEU A 49 11.12 0.63 0.51
CA LEU A 49 10.26 -0.55 0.37
C LEU A 49 10.52 -1.53 1.51
N VAL A 50 9.46 -1.99 2.20
CA VAL A 50 9.54 -2.98 3.29
C VAL A 50 8.61 -4.14 2.99
N MET A 51 9.13 -5.36 3.02
CA MET A 51 8.39 -6.59 2.73
C MET A 51 8.07 -7.35 4.02
N CYS A 52 6.91 -7.10 4.62
CA CYS A 52 6.45 -7.78 5.83
C CYS A 52 5.97 -9.21 5.50
N SER A 53 6.44 -10.19 6.25
CA SER A 53 6.05 -11.60 6.12
C SER A 53 4.91 -11.97 7.08
N THR A 54 4.71 -11.17 8.13
CA THR A 54 3.66 -11.35 9.13
C THR A 54 3.03 -10.01 9.52
N LEU A 55 1.93 -10.05 10.27
CA LEU A 55 1.30 -8.83 10.81
C LEU A 55 2.15 -8.21 11.93
N GLU A 56 2.89 -9.00 12.68
CA GLU A 56 3.79 -8.48 13.72
C GLU A 56 4.89 -7.61 13.08
N GLU A 57 5.49 -8.08 11.97
CA GLU A 57 6.45 -7.27 11.20
C GLU A 57 5.82 -6.01 10.59
N LEU A 58 4.51 -6.02 10.29
CA LEU A 58 3.80 -4.83 9.82
C LEU A 58 3.65 -3.81 10.97
N HIS A 59 3.28 -4.28 12.16
CA HIS A 59 3.03 -3.44 13.34
C HIS A 59 4.28 -2.77 13.91
N GLU A 60 5.48 -3.19 13.53
CA GLU A 60 6.73 -2.46 13.82
C GLU A 60 6.81 -1.10 13.10
N TYR A 61 6.06 -0.92 12.00
CA TYR A 61 6.10 0.28 11.16
C TYR A 61 4.86 1.15 11.24
N ILE A 62 3.72 0.59 11.63
CA ILE A 62 2.44 1.28 11.71
C ILE A 62 1.69 0.87 12.98
N ASP A 63 1.14 1.87 13.69
CA ASP A 63 0.33 1.65 14.88
C ASP A 63 -0.94 0.84 14.50
N PRO A 64 -1.24 -0.28 15.18
CA PRO A 64 -2.49 -1.03 14.99
C PRO A 64 -3.75 -0.16 15.15
N GLY A 65 -3.67 0.94 15.90
CA GLY A 65 -4.71 1.96 16.02
C GLY A 65 -5.12 2.61 14.69
N GLN A 66 -4.26 2.53 13.67
CA GLN A 66 -4.44 3.11 12.34
C GLN A 66 -4.79 2.06 11.27
N LEU A 67 -4.94 0.80 11.68
CA LEU A 67 -5.21 -0.31 10.80
C LEU A 67 -6.63 -0.83 10.96
N THR A 68 -7.14 -1.41 9.88
CA THR A 68 -8.39 -2.15 9.88
C THR A 68 -8.23 -3.51 10.58
N GLN A 69 -9.33 -4.07 11.08
CA GLN A 69 -9.32 -5.30 11.88
C GLN A 69 -8.77 -6.53 11.14
N ASP A 70 -8.93 -6.60 9.82
CA ASP A 70 -8.37 -7.64 8.94
C ASP A 70 -6.83 -7.62 8.90
N LEU A 71 -6.21 -6.49 9.25
CA LEU A 71 -4.76 -6.33 9.40
C LEU A 71 -4.31 -6.34 10.87
N GLY A 72 -5.16 -6.85 11.77
CA GLY A 72 -4.90 -6.90 13.21
C GLY A 72 -5.01 -5.55 13.92
N GLY A 73 -5.66 -4.56 13.29
CA GLY A 73 -5.94 -3.26 13.90
C GLY A 73 -7.28 -3.19 14.63
N ILE A 74 -7.72 -1.97 14.91
CA ILE A 74 -8.96 -1.70 15.67
C ILE A 74 -10.05 -1.01 14.85
N ILE A 75 -9.75 -0.54 13.64
CA ILE A 75 -10.70 0.19 12.80
C ILE A 75 -11.64 -0.82 12.11
N PRO A 76 -12.96 -0.75 12.31
CA PRO A 76 -13.88 -1.58 11.54
C PRO A 76 -13.83 -1.16 10.07
N TYR A 77 -13.77 -2.13 9.15
CA TYR A 77 -13.84 -1.88 7.72
C TYR A 77 -15.25 -2.16 7.20
N ASP A 78 -15.86 -1.15 6.59
CA ASP A 78 -17.11 -1.25 5.84
C ASP A 78 -16.87 -0.69 4.43
N ASN A 79 -17.08 -1.53 3.42
CA ASN A 79 -16.79 -1.18 2.03
C ASN A 79 -17.73 -0.10 1.48
N ASP A 80 -19.01 -0.17 1.84
CA ASP A 80 -20.02 0.77 1.35
C ASP A 80 -19.80 2.14 1.98
N GLN A 81 -19.55 2.18 3.29
CA GLN A 81 -19.21 3.42 4.00
C GLN A 81 -17.94 4.06 3.43
N TRP A 82 -16.87 3.28 3.22
CA TRP A 82 -15.61 3.78 2.67
C TRP A 82 -15.80 4.44 1.29
N ILE A 83 -16.60 3.82 0.42
CA ILE A 83 -16.91 4.37 -0.90
C ILE A 83 -17.69 5.68 -0.76
N GLU A 84 -18.71 5.72 0.10
CA GLU A 84 -19.52 6.92 0.31
C GLU A 84 -18.68 8.10 0.80
N GLU A 85 -17.82 7.88 1.80
CA GLU A 85 -16.93 8.91 2.35
C GLU A 85 -15.95 9.46 1.30
N ARG A 86 -15.37 8.59 0.47
CA ARG A 86 -14.51 9.01 -0.65
C ARG A 86 -15.25 9.87 -1.66
N LEU A 87 -16.44 9.46 -2.06
CA LEU A 87 -17.27 10.23 -2.99
C LEU A 87 -17.66 11.59 -2.40
N ALA A 88 -17.91 11.68 -1.09
CA ALA A 88 -18.18 12.94 -0.41
C ALA A 88 -16.99 13.91 -0.46
N ILE A 89 -15.76 13.41 -0.24
CA ILE A 89 -14.52 14.19 -0.35
C ILE A 89 -14.27 14.66 -1.79
N GLU A 90 -14.48 13.80 -2.77
CA GLU A 90 -14.32 14.14 -4.19
C GLU A 90 -15.31 15.23 -4.61
N LYS A 91 -16.57 15.14 -4.17
CA LYS A 91 -17.58 16.19 -4.38
C LYS A 91 -17.15 17.50 -3.72
N PHE A 92 -16.65 17.46 -2.48
CA PHE A 92 -16.16 18.65 -1.78
C PHE A 92 -14.99 19.31 -2.53
N SER A 93 -14.04 18.51 -3.04
CA SER A 93 -12.84 18.99 -3.72
C SER A 93 -13.13 19.50 -5.15
N GLY A 94 -14.14 18.94 -5.83
CA GLY A 94 -14.59 19.39 -7.15
C GLY A 94 -15.59 20.55 -7.14
N SER A 95 -16.00 21.02 -5.95
CA SER A 95 -16.92 22.16 -5.78
C SER A 95 -16.20 23.49 -5.50
N LEU A 96 -14.86 23.51 -5.61
CA LEU A 96 -14.01 24.70 -5.51
C LEU A 96 -13.50 25.12 -6.89
#